data_AF-A0A8H4FN62-F1
#
_entry.id   AF-A0A8H4FN62-F1
#
_cell.length_a   1.000
_cell.length_b   1.000
_cell.length_c   1.000
_cell.angle_alpha   90.00
_cell.angle_beta   90.00
_cell.angle_gamma   90.00
#
_symmetry.space_group_name_H-M   'P 1'
#
loop_
_entity.id
_entity.type
_entity.pdbx_description
1 polymer ?
#
loop_
_entity_poly.entity_id
_entity_poly.type
_entity_poly.pdbx_seq_one_letter_code
_entity_poly.pdbx_strand_id
1 'polypeptide(L)'
;MEICYDPYDPAYIPPTPPKRSNFYSGTGYLVVRPSTGGIVVSHPSAVDLVYLNLPRTHDTSTSTPAVEDALAMRMLSLGAPWWPSWETYTRHQKRIDDGVMYDFHHPPDTHVGYPSTGGVWVVRFSPDIPSVVCVNSEGRSDEPRRTFPVTPEGWHRRMEMVLSMNEKCDVIQDFGGVFFESVEECGYVATDLGGGRELFGRVEPLLRRMDDDGYAYNRNTARGEKRGDELDSDDIHRDGGNSVGDGRRGCVVS
;
A
#
# COMPACT_ATOMS: atom_id res chain seq x y z
N MET A 1 -0.24 -0.18 22.43
CA MET A 1 0.82 0.86 22.38
C MET A 1 0.57 1.55 21.07
N GLU A 2 -0.17 2.65 21.08
CA GLU A 2 -0.40 3.45 19.88
C GLU A 2 0.97 4.01 19.47
N ILE A 3 1.54 3.42 18.41
CA ILE A 3 2.62 4.08 17.70
C ILE A 3 1.92 5.26 17.02
N CYS A 4 2.33 6.49 17.33
CA CYS A 4 1.63 7.77 17.09
C CYS A 4 1.42 8.14 15.60
N TYR A 5 1.19 7.18 14.73
CA TYR A 5 0.76 7.42 13.36
C TYR A 5 -0.74 7.76 13.41
N ASP A 6 -1.06 9.04 13.24
CA ASP A 6 -2.41 9.45 12.86
C ASP A 6 -2.49 9.34 11.33
N PRO A 7 -3.09 8.27 10.77
CA PRO A 7 -3.28 8.15 9.33
C PRO A 7 -4.17 9.25 8.75
N TYR A 8 -4.86 10.04 9.58
CA TYR A 8 -5.83 11.04 9.15
C TYR A 8 -5.29 12.49 9.17
N ASP A 9 -4.12 12.75 9.76
CA ASP A 9 -3.43 14.05 9.71
C ASP A 9 -1.89 13.91 9.85
N PRO A 10 -1.18 13.37 8.84
CA PRO A 10 0.26 13.21 8.93
C PRO A 10 0.97 14.55 8.70
N ALA A 11 1.61 15.07 9.75
CA ALA A 11 2.38 16.33 9.64
C ALA A 11 3.66 16.25 8.76
N TYR A 12 4.00 15.07 8.20
CA TYR A 12 5.17 14.84 7.34
C TYR A 12 6.51 15.41 7.84
N ILE A 13 6.67 15.48 9.16
CA ILE A 13 7.87 16.01 9.79
C ILE A 13 8.90 14.87 9.90
N PRO A 14 10.09 15.00 9.27
CA PRO A 14 11.13 13.99 9.43
C PRO A 14 11.68 14.02 10.86
N PRO A 15 12.31 12.92 11.32
CA PRO A 15 13.07 12.94 12.56
C PRO A 15 14.11 14.07 12.58
N THR A 16 14.09 14.90 13.62
CA THR A 16 15.01 16.03 13.78
C THR A 16 16.44 15.50 14.01
N PRO A 17 17.43 15.89 13.18
CA PRO A 17 18.81 15.46 13.39
C PRO A 17 19.30 15.76 14.82
N PRO A 18 20.07 14.85 15.45
CA PRO A 18 20.64 13.63 14.89
C PRO A 18 19.71 12.40 15.02
N LYS A 19 18.42 12.56 15.28
CA LYS A 19 17.49 11.42 15.37
C LYS A 19 17.23 10.81 13.99
N ARG A 20 17.10 9.48 13.96
CA ARG A 20 16.61 8.73 12.80
C ARG A 20 15.18 8.23 12.96
N SER A 21 14.63 8.29 14.17
CA SER A 21 13.24 7.96 14.46
C SER A 21 12.57 9.05 15.30
N ASN A 22 11.26 9.19 15.15
CA ASN A 22 10.43 10.09 15.96
C ASN A 22 9.13 9.40 16.44
N PHE A 23 9.23 8.15 16.86
CA PHE A 23 8.08 7.34 17.31
C PHE A 23 7.40 7.89 18.56
N TYR A 24 8.19 8.44 19.49
CA TYR A 24 7.70 8.87 20.81
C TYR A 24 7.59 10.38 20.94
N SER A 25 8.16 11.11 19.97
CA SER A 25 8.23 12.56 19.99
C SER A 25 7.60 13.19 18.73
N GLY A 26 6.92 12.41 17.90
CA GLY A 26 6.45 12.88 16.60
C GLY A 26 5.57 11.87 15.87
N THR A 27 5.72 11.86 14.54
CA THR A 27 4.80 11.28 13.56
C THR A 27 5.01 9.78 13.26
N GLY A 28 5.93 9.10 13.95
CA GLY A 28 6.07 7.65 13.81
C GLY A 28 7.04 7.17 12.70
N TYR A 29 7.87 8.04 12.14
CA TYR A 29 8.78 7.68 11.06
C TYR A 29 10.09 7.07 11.55
N LEU A 30 10.58 6.08 10.81
CA LEU A 30 11.99 5.67 10.78
C LEU A 30 12.60 6.07 9.43
N VAL A 31 13.65 6.89 9.48
CA VAL A 31 14.33 7.42 8.28
C VAL A 31 15.82 7.13 8.36
N VAL A 32 16.31 6.33 7.42
CA VAL A 32 17.72 5.95 7.34
C VAL A 32 18.34 6.51 6.06
N ARG A 33 19.59 6.98 6.16
CA ARG A 33 20.33 7.60 5.07
C ARG A 33 21.53 6.72 4.69
N PRO A 34 21.37 5.82 3.70
CA PRO A 34 22.48 4.99 3.25
C PRO A 34 23.58 5.83 2.58
N SER A 35 24.81 5.34 2.61
CA SER A 35 26.00 5.94 2.02
C SER A 35 25.90 6.08 0.49
N THR A 36 25.08 5.25 -0.15
CA THR A 36 24.75 5.32 -1.59
C THR A 36 23.87 6.52 -1.94
N GLY A 37 23.40 7.28 -0.96
CA GLY A 37 22.48 8.39 -1.12
C GLY A 37 21.00 8.00 -1.08
N GLY A 38 20.14 9.01 -1.05
CA GLY A 38 18.71 8.85 -0.83
C GLY A 38 18.35 8.57 0.63
N ILE A 39 17.15 8.03 0.82
CA ILE A 39 16.62 7.64 2.12
C ILE A 39 15.83 6.34 2.01
N VAL A 40 15.72 5.60 3.11
CA VAL A 40 14.75 4.52 3.27
C VAL A 40 13.80 4.94 4.39
N VAL A 41 12.49 4.90 4.12
CA VAL A 41 11.45 5.38 5.04
C VAL A 41 10.50 4.24 5.36
N SER A 42 10.12 4.09 6.63
CA SER A 42 9.12 3.10 7.05
C SER A 42 8.39 3.53 8.32
N HIS A 43 7.25 2.87 8.57
CA HIS A 43 6.49 2.89 9.82
C HIS A 43 6.55 1.49 10.46
N PRO A 44 7.66 1.14 11.14
CA PRO A 44 7.86 -0.21 11.63
C PRO A 44 6.90 -0.55 12.78
N SER A 45 6.34 -1.75 12.74
CA SER A 45 5.62 -2.35 13.88
C SER A 45 6.59 -2.69 15.03
N ALA A 46 6.04 -3.07 16.19
CA ALA A 46 6.85 -3.53 17.32
C ALA A 46 7.74 -4.74 16.95
N VAL A 47 7.26 -5.64 16.09
CA VAL A 47 8.03 -6.80 15.61
C VAL A 47 9.11 -6.39 14.61
N ASP A 48 8.82 -5.41 13.75
CA ASP A 48 9.81 -4.88 12.81
C ASP A 48 10.98 -4.23 13.56
N LEU A 49 10.70 -3.48 14.64
CA LEU A 49 11.76 -2.89 15.46
C LEU A 49 12.69 -3.96 16.06
N VAL A 50 12.16 -5.10 16.50
CA VAL A 50 12.99 -6.22 16.99
C VAL A 50 13.85 -6.78 15.86
N TYR A 51 13.29 -7.00 14.67
CA TYR A 51 14.03 -7.48 13.51
C TYR A 51 15.12 -6.49 13.05
N LEU A 52 14.86 -5.20 13.14
CA LEU A 52 15.80 -4.13 12.80
C LEU A 52 16.92 -3.95 13.84
N ASN A 53 16.83 -4.64 14.99
CA ASN A 53 17.67 -4.47 16.17
C ASN A 53 17.58 -3.04 16.75
N LEU A 54 16.35 -2.52 16.85
CA LEU A 54 16.04 -1.21 17.40
C LEU A 54 15.20 -1.34 18.68
N PRO A 55 15.38 -0.43 19.66
CA PRO A 55 14.59 -0.44 20.88
C PRO A 55 13.14 -0.03 20.62
N ARG A 56 12.21 -0.66 21.35
CA ARG A 56 10.76 -0.38 21.33
C ARG A 56 10.30 0.61 22.39
N THR A 57 11.22 1.36 22.99
CA THR A 57 10.89 2.24 24.14
C THR A 57 11.42 3.66 24.00
N HIS A 58 12.27 3.93 23.01
CA HIS A 58 12.84 5.25 22.81
C HIS A 58 13.38 5.41 21.39
N ASP A 59 13.45 6.67 20.94
CA ASP A 59 13.98 7.01 19.63
C ASP A 59 15.50 6.93 19.55
N THR A 60 15.98 6.45 18.41
CA THR A 60 17.40 6.25 18.15
C THR A 60 18.01 7.36 17.29
N SER A 61 19.32 7.57 17.46
CA SER A 61 20.08 8.57 16.71
C SER A 61 20.85 7.93 15.56
N THR A 62 21.08 8.69 14.49
CA THR A 62 21.94 8.32 13.36
C THR A 62 23.33 7.91 13.84
N SER A 63 23.92 6.93 13.18
CA SER A 63 25.24 6.40 13.50
C SER A 63 26.23 6.58 12.34
N THR A 64 27.25 5.73 12.27
CA THR A 64 28.24 5.72 11.17
C THR A 64 27.60 5.24 9.86
N PRO A 65 28.15 5.61 8.69
CA PRO A 65 27.61 5.18 7.40
C PRO A 65 27.44 3.66 7.29
N ALA A 66 28.38 2.87 7.81
CA ALA A 66 28.28 1.40 7.77
C ALA A 66 27.09 0.85 8.60
N VAL A 67 26.78 1.49 9.73
CA VAL A 67 25.62 1.10 10.55
C VAL A 67 24.31 1.49 9.87
N GLU A 68 24.27 2.67 9.25
CA GLU A 68 23.10 3.13 8.49
C GLU A 68 22.86 2.28 7.23
N ASP A 69 23.91 1.89 6.51
CA ASP A 69 23.83 0.96 5.38
C ASP A 69 23.26 -0.40 5.80
N ALA A 70 23.79 -0.97 6.89
CA ALA A 70 23.29 -2.23 7.43
C ALA A 70 21.83 -2.13 7.88
N LEU A 71 21.42 -1.00 8.47
CA LEU A 71 20.05 -0.77 8.88
C LEU A 71 19.12 -0.57 7.66
N ALA A 72 19.57 0.18 6.66
CA ALA A 72 18.84 0.39 5.41
C ALA A 72 18.59 -0.95 4.70
N MET A 73 19.59 -1.82 4.60
CA MET A 73 19.41 -3.17 4.04
C MET A 73 18.34 -3.97 4.79
N ARG A 74 18.30 -3.90 6.13
CA ARG A 74 17.25 -4.58 6.91
C ARG A 74 15.88 -3.95 6.76
N MET A 75 15.78 -2.64 6.54
CA MET A 75 14.51 -1.97 6.24
C MET A 75 14.00 -2.36 4.85
N LEU A 76 14.89 -2.35 3.85
CA LEU A 76 14.59 -2.79 2.48
C LEU A 76 14.09 -4.24 2.46
N SER A 77 14.70 -5.12 3.25
CA SER A 77 14.27 -6.52 3.36
C SER A 77 12.89 -6.67 4.04
N LEU A 78 12.47 -5.71 4.84
CA LEU A 78 11.10 -5.63 5.37
C LEU A 78 10.09 -5.01 4.38
N GLY A 79 10.51 -4.65 3.17
CA GLY A 79 9.66 -4.03 2.15
C GLY A 79 9.62 -2.51 2.19
N ALA A 80 10.45 -1.85 3.02
CA ALA A 80 10.50 -0.39 3.06
C ALA A 80 10.99 0.19 1.73
N PRO A 81 10.31 1.19 1.14
CA PRO A 81 10.74 1.78 -0.12
C PRO A 81 11.97 2.67 0.06
N TRP A 82 12.89 2.60 -0.91
CA TRP A 82 13.93 3.61 -1.11
C TRP A 82 13.34 4.85 -1.78
N TRP A 83 13.82 6.05 -1.42
CA TRP A 83 13.44 7.32 -2.03
C TRP A 83 14.67 8.19 -2.31
N PRO A 84 14.65 9.02 -3.38
CA PRO A 84 15.75 9.94 -3.68
C PRO A 84 15.96 11.01 -2.61
N SER A 85 14.88 11.43 -1.95
CA SER A 85 14.92 12.45 -0.91
C SER A 85 13.65 12.44 -0.08
N TRP A 86 13.69 13.10 1.08
CA TRP A 86 12.50 13.34 1.91
C TRP A 86 11.46 14.17 1.17
N GLU A 87 11.89 15.16 0.40
CA GLU A 87 11.01 16.02 -0.39
C GLU A 87 10.23 15.22 -1.44
N THR A 88 10.87 14.26 -2.11
CA THR A 88 10.20 13.36 -3.05
C THR A 88 9.15 12.51 -2.34
N TYR A 89 9.51 11.91 -1.21
CA TYR A 89 8.59 11.12 -0.41
C TYR A 89 7.36 11.92 0.02
N THR A 90 7.56 13.07 0.67
CA THR A 90 6.45 13.86 1.23
C THR A 90 5.57 14.49 0.16
N ARG A 91 6.13 14.90 -0.99
CA ARG A 91 5.35 15.45 -2.10
C ARG A 91 4.31 14.46 -2.61
N HIS A 92 4.72 13.21 -2.83
CA HIS A 92 3.82 12.19 -3.38
C HIS A 92 2.85 11.66 -2.31
N GLN A 93 3.32 11.48 -1.07
CA GLN A 93 2.45 11.04 0.02
C GLN A 93 1.36 12.07 0.34
N LYS A 94 1.70 13.37 0.38
CA LYS A 94 0.71 14.44 0.55
C LYS A 94 -0.33 14.46 -0.57
N ARG A 95 0.06 14.22 -1.83
CA ARG A 95 -0.89 14.16 -2.95
C ARG A 95 -1.88 12.99 -2.77
N ILE A 96 -1.41 11.84 -2.29
CA ILE A 96 -2.28 10.70 -1.97
C ILE A 96 -3.30 11.09 -0.90
N ASP A 97 -2.86 11.73 0.19
CA ASP A 97 -3.75 12.18 1.26
C ASP A 97 -4.72 13.27 0.81
N ASP A 98 -4.30 14.15 -0.10
CA ASP A 98 -5.16 15.15 -0.76
C ASP A 98 -6.14 14.50 -1.77
N GLY A 99 -6.14 13.17 -1.91
CA GLY A 99 -7.08 12.38 -2.71
C GLY A 99 -6.64 12.10 -4.15
N VAL A 100 -5.39 12.39 -4.52
CA VAL A 100 -4.86 12.08 -5.85
C VAL A 100 -4.54 10.59 -5.96
N MET A 101 -5.16 9.91 -6.93
CA MET A 101 -4.93 8.50 -7.22
C MET A 101 -3.68 8.26 -8.07
N TYR A 102 -2.71 7.56 -7.51
CA TYR A 102 -1.47 7.07 -8.12
C TYR A 102 -1.60 5.64 -8.64
N ASP A 103 -2.30 4.76 -7.93
CA ASP A 103 -2.44 3.35 -8.31
C ASP A 103 -1.03 2.75 -8.52
N PHE A 104 -0.72 2.12 -9.66
CA PHE A 104 0.60 1.57 -9.96
C PHE A 104 1.74 2.61 -10.12
N HIS A 105 1.47 3.92 -10.00
CA HIS A 105 2.52 4.95 -10.08
C HIS A 105 3.27 5.16 -8.77
N HIS A 106 2.68 4.76 -7.64
CA HIS A 106 3.33 4.83 -6.34
C HIS A 106 3.90 3.45 -5.96
N PRO A 107 5.05 3.40 -5.24
CA PRO A 107 5.45 2.16 -4.57
C PRO A 107 4.29 1.57 -3.75
N PRO A 108 3.98 0.27 -3.87
CA PRO A 108 2.97 -0.34 -3.02
C PRO A 108 3.50 -0.52 -1.60
N ASP A 109 2.58 -0.44 -0.64
CA ASP A 109 2.83 -0.76 0.76
C ASP A 109 3.12 -2.25 0.88
N THR A 110 4.40 -2.57 1.01
CA THR A 110 4.91 -3.94 0.97
C THR A 110 5.22 -4.39 2.39
N HIS A 111 4.61 -5.49 2.81
CA HIS A 111 4.79 -6.09 4.12
C HIS A 111 5.41 -7.47 3.99
N VAL A 112 6.51 -7.67 4.72
CA VAL A 112 7.32 -8.88 4.64
C VAL A 112 7.40 -9.55 6.01
N GLY A 113 7.23 -10.88 6.04
CA GLY A 113 7.41 -11.72 7.21
C GLY A 113 8.42 -12.84 6.93
N TYR A 114 9.30 -13.10 7.89
CA TYR A 114 10.31 -14.14 7.81
C TYR A 114 10.00 -15.27 8.79
N PRO A 115 9.38 -16.38 8.34
CA PRO A 115 9.04 -17.47 9.24
C PRO A 115 10.30 -18.20 9.70
N SER A 116 10.26 -18.75 10.91
CA SER A 116 11.37 -19.53 11.48
C SER A 116 11.74 -20.79 10.69
N THR A 117 10.86 -21.24 9.80
CA THR A 117 11.07 -22.40 8.90
C THR A 117 11.87 -22.05 7.64
N GLY A 118 12.21 -20.79 7.42
CA GLY A 118 12.84 -20.31 6.19
C GLY A 118 11.81 -19.89 5.12
N GLY A 119 12.30 -19.21 4.09
CA GLY A 119 11.49 -18.53 3.08
C GLY A 119 10.99 -17.16 3.55
N VAL A 120 10.03 -16.62 2.80
CA VAL A 120 9.48 -15.28 3.06
C VAL A 120 8.01 -15.20 2.65
N TRP A 121 7.21 -14.57 3.51
CA TRP A 121 5.83 -14.20 3.21
C TRP A 121 5.76 -12.73 2.82
N VAL A 122 5.07 -12.42 1.73
CA VAL A 122 4.93 -11.05 1.23
C VAL A 122 3.48 -10.75 0.86
N VAL A 123 2.98 -9.62 1.34
CA VAL A 123 1.72 -9.02 0.87
C VAL A 123 1.98 -7.57 0.51
N ARG A 124 1.29 -7.08 -0.53
CA ARG A 124 1.47 -5.74 -1.07
C ARG A 124 0.10 -5.09 -1.23
N PHE A 125 -0.05 -3.85 -0.78
CA PHE A 125 -1.25 -3.05 -0.97
C PHE A 125 -0.92 -1.84 -1.83
N SER A 126 -1.84 -1.43 -2.69
CA SER A 126 -1.77 -0.11 -3.30
C SER A 126 -2.17 0.94 -2.27
N PRO A 127 -1.49 2.09 -2.22
CA PRO A 127 -1.79 3.11 -1.20
C PRO A 127 -3.18 3.75 -1.38
N ASP A 128 -3.78 3.68 -2.57
CA ASP A 128 -4.97 4.49 -2.89
C ASP A 128 -6.00 3.83 -3.81
N ILE A 129 -5.88 2.54 -4.20
CA ILE A 129 -6.90 1.87 -5.01
C ILE A 129 -8.04 1.33 -4.12
N PRO A 130 -9.26 1.90 -4.14
CA PRO A 130 -10.28 1.63 -3.13
C PRO A 130 -11.01 0.27 -3.22
N SER A 131 -10.79 -0.55 -4.25
CA SER A 131 -11.27 -1.95 -4.35
C SER A 131 -10.80 -2.61 -5.67
N VAL A 132 -10.84 -3.95 -5.71
CA VAL A 132 -10.33 -4.82 -6.79
C VAL A 132 -10.79 -4.34 -8.16
N VAL A 133 -9.87 -3.79 -8.96
CA VAL A 133 -10.12 -3.59 -10.40
C VAL A 133 -9.78 -4.90 -11.10
N CYS A 134 -10.79 -5.70 -11.38
CA CYS A 134 -10.68 -6.82 -12.31
C CYS A 134 -10.49 -6.25 -13.73
N VAL A 135 -9.26 -6.04 -14.17
CA VAL A 135 -8.98 -5.77 -15.59
C VAL A 135 -8.89 -7.09 -16.35
N ASN A 136 -9.73 -7.24 -17.38
CA ASN A 136 -9.69 -8.35 -18.33
C ASN A 136 -9.50 -7.87 -19.79
N SER A 137 -9.16 -8.87 -20.61
CA SER A 137 -8.98 -8.94 -22.07
C SER A 137 -7.95 -8.08 -22.82
N GLU A 138 -7.42 -6.96 -22.33
CA GLU A 138 -6.50 -6.12 -23.14
C GLU A 138 -5.08 -5.86 -22.57
N GLY A 139 -4.60 -6.75 -21.70
CA GLY A 139 -3.16 -7.09 -21.63
C GLY A 139 -2.16 -5.96 -21.37
N ARG A 140 -2.03 -5.52 -20.11
CA ARG A 140 -0.78 -5.04 -19.47
C ARG A 140 -1.12 -4.82 -17.99
N SER A 141 -0.71 -5.61 -16.99
CA SER A 141 0.46 -6.49 -16.77
C SER A 141 -0.01 -7.82 -16.12
N ASP A 142 0.84 -8.84 -16.01
CA ASP A 142 0.63 -10.03 -15.15
C ASP A 142 0.82 -9.72 -13.65
N GLU A 143 1.28 -8.51 -13.31
CA GLU A 143 1.61 -8.06 -11.95
C GLU A 143 0.48 -7.41 -11.09
N PRO A 144 -0.66 -6.91 -11.59
CA PRO A 144 -1.68 -6.26 -10.76
C PRO A 144 -2.51 -7.23 -9.92
N ARG A 145 -2.35 -8.55 -10.10
CA ARG A 145 -3.05 -9.57 -9.29
C ARG A 145 -2.34 -9.92 -7.97
N ARG A 146 -1.10 -9.46 -7.77
CA ARG A 146 -0.29 -9.73 -6.55
C ARG A 146 -0.14 -8.53 -5.62
N THR A 147 -0.60 -7.37 -6.06
CA THR A 147 -0.78 -6.19 -5.21
C THR A 147 -2.27 -6.00 -5.03
N PHE A 148 -2.73 -6.09 -3.78
CA PHE A 148 -4.13 -5.92 -3.45
C PHE A 148 -4.50 -4.43 -3.52
N PRO A 149 -5.80 -4.11 -3.74
CA PRO A 149 -6.33 -2.77 -3.46
C PRO A 149 -6.06 -2.39 -2.00
N VAL A 150 -6.30 -1.13 -1.63
CA VAL A 150 -6.04 -0.53 -0.30
C VAL A 150 -6.11 -1.52 0.84
N THR A 151 -5.20 -1.33 1.79
CA THR A 151 -5.09 -2.10 3.02
C THR A 151 -6.47 -2.51 3.58
N PRO A 152 -6.79 -3.82 3.60
CA PRO A 152 -8.11 -4.30 4.00
C PRO A 152 -8.48 -3.91 5.43
N GLU A 153 -9.78 -3.83 5.70
CA GLU A 153 -10.27 -3.60 7.06
C GLU A 153 -9.70 -4.64 8.04
N GLY A 154 -9.25 -4.18 9.21
CA GLY A 154 -8.70 -5.03 10.25
C GLY A 154 -7.22 -5.38 10.09
N TRP A 155 -6.58 -5.08 8.94
CA TRP A 155 -5.14 -5.30 8.75
C TRP A 155 -4.30 -4.62 9.85
N HIS A 156 -4.44 -3.30 10.01
CA HIS A 156 -3.66 -2.53 10.99
C HIS A 156 -3.85 -3.07 12.41
N ARG A 157 -5.10 -3.33 12.81
CA ARG A 157 -5.42 -3.90 14.14
C ARG A 157 -4.77 -5.26 14.35
N ARG A 158 -4.74 -6.13 13.35
CA ARG A 158 -4.08 -7.45 13.47
C ARG A 158 -2.56 -7.28 13.54
N MET A 159 -1.97 -6.44 12.70
CA MET A 159 -0.53 -6.18 12.70
C MET A 159 -0.04 -5.54 14.00
N GLU A 160 -0.85 -4.71 14.67
CA GLU A 160 -0.56 -4.15 15.99
C GLU A 160 -0.55 -5.19 17.11
N MET A 161 -1.31 -6.27 16.96
CA MET A 161 -1.43 -7.34 17.96
C MET A 161 -0.37 -8.43 17.82
N VAL A 162 0.37 -8.44 16.71
CA VAL A 162 1.45 -9.39 16.44
C VAL A 162 2.63 -9.15 17.39
N LEU A 163 3.14 -10.22 18.00
CA LEU A 163 4.23 -10.22 18.97
C LEU A 163 5.48 -10.97 18.48
N SER A 164 5.37 -11.73 17.39
CA SER A 164 6.49 -12.45 16.79
C SER A 164 6.50 -12.37 15.26
N MET A 165 7.64 -12.66 14.66
CA MET A 165 7.74 -12.70 13.19
C MET A 165 6.91 -13.84 12.58
N ASN A 166 6.75 -14.97 13.30
CA ASN A 166 5.86 -16.06 12.86
C ASN A 166 4.40 -15.61 12.85
N GLU A 167 3.93 -14.95 13.92
CA GLU A 167 2.57 -14.39 13.96
C GLU A 167 2.35 -13.34 12.85
N LYS A 168 3.38 -12.56 12.51
CA LYS A 168 3.34 -11.64 11.35
C LYS A 168 3.11 -12.41 10.05
N CYS A 169 3.79 -13.54 9.88
CA CYS A 169 3.61 -14.41 8.72
C CYS A 169 2.20 -14.98 8.65
N ASP A 170 1.65 -15.44 9.79
CA ASP A 170 0.28 -15.95 9.86
C ASP A 170 -0.73 -14.88 9.44
N VAL A 171 -0.56 -13.63 9.90
CA VAL A 171 -1.40 -12.51 9.47
C VAL A 171 -1.22 -12.21 7.98
N ILE A 172 0.01 -12.16 7.47
CA ILE A 172 0.26 -11.96 6.03
C ILE A 172 -0.44 -13.03 5.20
N GLN A 173 -0.34 -14.30 5.60
CA GLN A 173 -0.98 -15.42 4.95
C GLN A 173 -2.51 -15.30 4.99
N ASP A 174 -3.10 -14.96 6.14
CA ASP A 174 -4.54 -14.77 6.31
C ASP A 174 -5.11 -13.69 5.37
N PHE A 175 -4.33 -12.66 5.06
CA PHE A 175 -4.70 -11.59 4.13
C PHE A 175 -4.29 -11.87 2.67
N GLY A 176 -4.00 -13.12 2.33
CA GLY A 176 -3.72 -13.53 0.95
C GLY A 176 -2.30 -13.24 0.48
N GLY A 177 -1.37 -13.03 1.42
CA GLY A 177 0.05 -12.95 1.11
C GLY A 177 0.58 -14.20 0.41
N VAL A 178 1.72 -14.05 -0.25
CA VAL A 178 2.34 -15.11 -1.05
C VAL A 178 3.63 -15.54 -0.37
N PHE A 179 3.84 -16.85 -0.29
CA PHE A 179 5.09 -17.44 0.18
C PHE A 179 6.08 -17.61 -0.98
N PHE A 180 7.35 -17.33 -0.70
CA PHE A 180 8.48 -17.59 -1.59
C PHE A 180 9.54 -18.41 -0.82
N GLU A 181 10.19 -19.35 -1.50
CA GLU A 181 11.23 -20.18 -0.88
C GLU A 181 12.47 -19.35 -0.52
N SER A 182 12.70 -18.25 -1.24
CA SER A 182 13.78 -17.29 -1.01
C SER A 182 13.32 -15.86 -1.29
N VAL A 183 14.01 -14.87 -0.69
CA VAL A 183 13.70 -13.45 -0.93
C VAL A 183 14.12 -13.02 -2.33
N GLU A 184 15.09 -13.70 -2.92
CA GLU A 184 15.59 -13.49 -4.27
C GLU A 184 14.52 -13.82 -5.32
N GLU A 185 13.68 -14.83 -5.08
CA GLU A 185 12.56 -15.20 -5.96
C GLU A 185 11.37 -14.23 -5.91
N CYS A 186 11.25 -13.47 -4.82
CA CYS A 186 10.13 -12.56 -4.62
C CYS A 186 10.10 -11.43 -5.65
N GLY A 187 11.27 -10.85 -5.97
CA GLY A 187 11.40 -9.74 -6.93
C GLY A 187 10.75 -8.40 -6.49
N TYR A 188 10.04 -8.36 -5.36
CA TYR A 188 9.39 -7.16 -4.80
C TYR A 188 10.17 -6.53 -3.65
N VAL A 189 11.10 -7.29 -3.08
CA VAL A 189 11.86 -6.93 -1.88
C VAL A 189 13.33 -6.84 -2.28
N ALA A 190 13.98 -5.76 -1.88
CA ALA A 190 15.40 -5.60 -2.16
C ALA A 190 16.24 -6.37 -1.13
N THR A 191 17.24 -7.09 -1.62
CA THR A 191 18.21 -7.84 -0.81
C THR A 191 19.47 -7.03 -0.51
N ASP A 192 19.70 -5.93 -1.24
CA ASP A 192 20.80 -4.99 -1.03
C ASP A 192 20.40 -3.54 -1.39
N LEU A 193 21.30 -2.58 -1.14
CA LEU A 193 21.06 -1.16 -1.41
C LEU A 193 20.91 -0.85 -2.91
N GLY A 194 21.60 -1.58 -3.77
CA GLY A 194 21.53 -1.43 -5.22
C GLY A 194 20.16 -1.83 -5.75
N GLY A 195 19.67 -3.00 -5.31
CA GLY A 195 18.33 -3.50 -5.60
C GLY A 195 17.23 -2.55 -5.10
N GLY A 196 17.41 -1.95 -3.91
CA GLY A 196 16.47 -0.94 -3.40
C GLY A 196 16.32 0.27 -4.32
N ARG A 197 17.45 0.79 -4.81
CA ARG A 197 17.47 1.89 -5.78
C ARG A 197 16.92 1.48 -7.15
N GLU A 198 17.21 0.26 -7.60
CA GLU A 198 16.68 -0.26 -8.86
C GLU A 198 15.16 -0.40 -8.83
N LEU A 199 14.60 -0.96 -7.75
CA LEU A 199 13.15 -1.08 -7.56
C LEU A 199 12.47 0.29 -7.60
N PHE A 200 13.05 1.30 -6.93
CA PHE A 200 12.53 2.67 -7.04
C PHE A 200 12.66 3.25 -8.45
N GLY A 201 13.76 2.96 -9.15
CA GLY A 201 13.98 3.42 -10.53
C GLY A 201 12.89 2.96 -11.51
N ARG A 202 12.16 1.87 -11.21
CA ARG A 202 11.00 1.40 -12.00
C ARG A 202 9.78 2.32 -11.85
N VAL A 203 9.58 2.90 -10.67
CA VAL A 203 8.44 3.78 -10.38
C VAL A 203 8.76 5.26 -10.56
N GLU A 204 10.04 5.65 -10.52
CA GLU A 204 10.46 7.06 -10.61
C GLU A 204 9.90 7.79 -11.85
N PRO A 205 9.95 7.22 -13.08
CA PRO A 205 9.36 7.87 -14.25
C PRO A 205 7.83 8.00 -14.16
N LEU A 206 7.16 7.11 -13.41
CA LEU A 206 5.71 7.15 -13.20
C LEU A 206 5.35 8.25 -12.20
N LEU A 207 6.08 8.36 -11.10
CA LEU A 207 5.94 9.45 -10.14
C LEU A 207 6.12 10.82 -10.81
N ARG A 208 7.14 10.96 -11.68
CA ARG A 208 7.35 12.19 -12.45
C ARG A 208 6.20 12.56 -13.39
N ARG A 209 5.44 11.59 -13.90
CA ARG A 209 4.20 11.89 -14.66
C ARG A 209 3.12 12.43 -13.75
N MET A 210 3.04 11.94 -12.51
CA MET A 210 2.06 12.42 -11.53
C MET A 210 2.37 13.84 -11.03
N ASP A 211 3.59 14.34 -11.22
CA ASP A 211 3.93 15.75 -10.96
C ASP A 211 3.32 16.72 -12.00
N ASP A 212 2.90 16.22 -13.18
CA ASP A 212 2.12 17.01 -14.13
C ASP A 212 0.65 17.03 -13.69
N ASP A 213 0.18 18.21 -13.25
CA ASP A 213 -1.18 18.38 -12.74
C ASP A 213 -2.25 18.12 -13.80
N GLY A 214 -1.95 18.36 -15.09
CA GLY A 214 -2.87 18.02 -16.18
C GLY A 214 -2.97 16.51 -16.37
N TYR A 215 -1.86 15.79 -16.30
CA TYR A 215 -1.86 14.32 -16.33
C TYR A 215 -2.61 13.75 -15.13
N ALA A 216 -2.29 14.22 -13.92
CA ALA A 216 -2.93 13.77 -12.69
C ALA A 216 -4.44 14.05 -12.72
N TYR A 217 -4.86 15.26 -13.10
CA TYR A 217 -6.26 15.63 -13.23
C TYR A 217 -7.00 14.73 -14.23
N ASN A 218 -6.50 14.63 -15.46
CA ASN A 218 -7.16 13.83 -16.51
C ASN A 218 -7.32 12.37 -16.10
N ARG A 219 -6.32 11.80 -15.43
CA ARG A 219 -6.39 10.42 -14.95
C ARG A 219 -7.41 10.23 -13.83
N ASN A 220 -7.43 11.15 -12.85
CA ASN A 220 -8.37 11.09 -11.72
C ASN A 220 -9.81 11.29 -12.21
N THR A 221 -10.03 12.23 -13.13
CA THR A 221 -11.34 12.46 -13.78
C THR A 221 -11.79 11.27 -14.61
N ALA A 222 -10.92 10.70 -15.45
CA ALA A 222 -11.28 9.53 -16.28
C ALA A 222 -11.63 8.28 -15.44
N ARG A 223 -11.12 8.17 -14.21
CA ARG A 223 -11.56 7.13 -13.24
C ARG A 223 -12.84 7.51 -12.52
N GLY A 224 -13.08 8.80 -12.25
CA GLY A 224 -14.32 9.32 -11.70
C GLY A 224 -15.51 9.16 -12.64
N GLU A 225 -15.33 9.43 -13.94
CA GLU A 225 -16.36 9.22 -14.98
C GLU A 225 -16.73 7.73 -15.11
N LYS A 226 -15.74 6.82 -15.04
CA LYS A 226 -16.02 5.37 -15.01
C LYS A 226 -16.78 4.90 -13.75
N ARG A 227 -16.88 5.71 -12.70
CA ARG A 227 -17.72 5.42 -11.52
C ARG A 227 -19.16 5.91 -11.68
N GLY A 228 -19.44 6.82 -12.63
CA GLY A 228 -20.75 7.44 -12.82
C GLY A 228 -21.69 6.69 -13.77
N ASP A 229 -21.16 5.89 -14.68
CA ASP A 229 -21.94 5.32 -15.80
C ASP A 229 -22.35 3.85 -15.60
N GLU A 230 -22.05 3.23 -14.44
CA GLU A 230 -22.33 1.81 -14.18
C GLU A 230 -23.29 1.58 -13.00
N LEU A 231 -24.04 2.61 -12.58
CA LEU A 231 -25.07 2.53 -11.53
C LEU A 231 -26.42 3.14 -11.94
N ASP A 232 -26.76 3.13 -13.23
CA ASP A 232 -28.12 3.47 -13.69
C ASP A 232 -28.48 2.74 -14.99
N SER A 233 -28.73 1.43 -14.90
CA SER A 233 -29.69 0.72 -15.76
C SER A 233 -29.69 -0.76 -15.40
N ASP A 234 -30.49 -1.13 -14.39
CA ASP A 234 -31.22 -2.41 -14.35
C ASP A 234 -31.97 -2.50 -13.01
N ASP A 235 -32.94 -1.60 -12.75
CA ASP A 235 -34.01 -1.89 -11.78
C ASP A 235 -35.16 -0.87 -11.75
N ILE A 236 -35.69 -0.40 -12.89
CA ILE A 236 -37.05 0.18 -12.93
C ILE A 236 -37.77 -0.22 -14.22
N HIS A 237 -38.46 -1.37 -14.19
CA HIS A 237 -39.85 -1.55 -14.66
C HIS A 237 -40.30 -3.02 -14.56
N ARG A 238 -40.61 -3.45 -13.34
CA ARG A 238 -41.60 -4.51 -13.10
C ARG A 238 -42.71 -3.90 -12.24
N ASP A 239 -43.74 -3.41 -12.92
CA ASP A 239 -45.15 -3.55 -12.54
C ASP A 239 -45.99 -2.53 -13.31
N GLY A 240 -46.70 -3.01 -14.31
CA GLY A 240 -47.73 -2.30 -15.05
C GLY A 240 -48.76 -3.32 -15.50
N GLY A 241 -49.75 -3.55 -14.64
CA GLY A 241 -50.75 -4.59 -14.77
C GLY A 241 -51.49 -4.59 -16.11
N ASN A 242 -51.58 -5.78 -16.71
CA ASN A 242 -52.44 -6.03 -17.84
C ASN A 242 -53.71 -6.72 -17.33
N SER A 243 -54.81 -5.98 -17.24
CA SER A 243 -56.17 -6.54 -17.05
C SER A 243 -57.19 -5.52 -17.55
N VAL A 244 -57.36 -5.44 -18.87
CA VAL A 244 -58.53 -4.85 -19.51
C VAL A 244 -59.43 -6.00 -19.95
N GLY A 245 -60.46 -6.27 -19.15
CA GLY A 245 -61.54 -7.19 -19.49
C GLY A 245 -62.79 -6.40 -19.87
N ASP A 246 -63.12 -6.35 -21.16
CA ASP A 246 -64.42 -6.02 -21.72
C ASP A 246 -64.41 -6.57 -23.16
N GLY A 247 -65.29 -7.42 -23.66
CA GLY A 247 -66.55 -7.98 -23.21
C GLY A 247 -67.24 -8.52 -24.48
N ARG A 248 -68.08 -9.56 -24.36
CA ARG A 248 -69.41 -9.69 -25.02
C ARG A 248 -69.92 -11.13 -25.13
N ARG A 249 -71.08 -11.32 -24.48
CA ARG A 249 -72.36 -11.91 -24.94
C ARG A 249 -72.38 -13.35 -25.47
N GLY A 250 -73.26 -14.15 -24.88
CA GLY A 250 -73.94 -15.25 -25.59
C GLY A 250 -74.66 -16.30 -24.72
N CYS A 251 -75.95 -16.06 -24.46
CA CYS A 251 -77.07 -17.03 -24.34
C CYS A 251 -77.10 -18.18 -23.30
N VAL A 252 -78.04 -18.04 -22.36
CA VAL A 252 -79.18 -18.94 -22.02
C VAL A 252 -79.04 -20.44 -22.25
N VAL A 253 -79.17 -21.26 -21.19
CA VAL A 253 -80.21 -22.31 -21.07
C VAL A 253 -80.47 -22.68 -19.60
N SER A 254 -81.77 -22.67 -19.24
CA SER A 254 -82.49 -23.27 -18.10
C SER A 254 -82.14 -22.87 -16.66
#